data_AF-A0A7W0PIC5-F1
#
_entry.id   AF-A0A7W0PIC5-F1
#
_cell.length_a   1.000
_cell.length_b   1.000
_cell.length_c   1.000
_cell.angle_alpha   90.00
_cell.angle_beta   90.00
_cell.angle_gamma   90.00
#
_symmetry.space_group_name_H-M   'P 1'
#
loop_
_entity.id
_entity.type
_entity.pdbx_description
1 polymer ?
#
loop_
_entity_poly.entity_id
_entity_poly.type
_entity_poly.pdbx_seq_one_letter_code
_entity_poly.pdbx_strand_id
1 'polypeptide(L)' 'MSDATALEGSAGKSKLVFTVQLSRLATRATVTYSTANGTATAPRDYAAASGTLTFDRRHRKRTIAVRVVGDTVR' A
#
# COMPACT_ATOMS: atom_id res chain seq x y z
N MET A 1 -14.87 -4.14 2.14
CA MET A 1 -13.82 -3.42 2.87
C MET A 1 -12.87 -4.48 3.40
N SER A 2 -11.62 -4.52 2.95
CA SER A 2 -10.65 -5.51 3.43
C SER A 2 -9.49 -4.72 4.01
N ASP A 3 -9.44 -4.64 5.33
CA ASP A 3 -8.34 -4.02 6.04
C ASP A 3 -7.11 -4.92 5.97
N ALA A 4 -5.97 -4.32 5.63
CA ALA A 4 -4.68 -4.97 5.68
C ALA A 4 -3.99 -4.52 6.97
N THR A 5 -3.78 -5.45 7.89
CA THR A 5 -2.92 -5.25 9.06
C THR A 5 -1.51 -5.70 8.73
N ALA A 6 -0.54 -4.94 9.19
CA ALA A 6 0.86 -5.29 9.07
C ALA A 6 1.58 -4.91 10.36
N LEU A 7 2.36 -5.86 10.86
CA LEU A 7 3.14 -5.73 12.08
C LEU A 7 4.31 -4.78 11.82
N GLU A 8 4.44 -3.72 12.62
CA GLU A 8 5.63 -2.86 12.61
C GLU A 8 6.84 -3.69 13.07
N GLY A 9 7.55 -4.27 12.12
CA GLY A 9 8.84 -4.92 12.36
C GLY A 9 9.85 -3.87 12.82
N SER A 10 10.45 -4.14 13.98
CA SER A 10 11.42 -3.32 14.72
C SER A 10 12.46 -2.59 13.85
N ALA A 11 12.69 -1.32 14.19
CA ALA A 11 13.86 -0.49 13.86
C ALA A 11 14.35 -0.54 12.39
N GLY A 12 13.78 0.33 11.55
CA GLY A 12 14.24 0.57 10.18
C GLY A 12 13.12 1.18 9.34
N LYS A 13 13.44 1.76 8.19
CA LYS A 13 12.43 2.20 7.21
C LYS A 13 11.66 0.97 6.71
N SER A 14 10.63 0.56 7.42
CA SER A 14 9.82 -0.62 7.14
C SER A 14 8.91 -0.33 5.94
N LYS A 15 8.79 -1.28 5.01
CA LYS A 15 7.87 -1.16 3.87
C LYS A 15 6.59 -1.93 4.19
N LEU A 16 5.46 -1.23 4.19
CA LEU A 16 4.15 -1.84 4.19
C LEU A 16 3.76 -2.19 2.76
N VAL A 17 3.46 -3.48 2.53
CA VAL A 17 3.09 -3.98 1.21
C VAL A 17 1.61 -4.34 1.21
N PHE A 18 0.82 -3.61 0.45
CA PHE A 18 -0.60 -3.88 0.22
C PHE A 18 -0.76 -4.67 -1.07
N THR A 19 -1.35 -5.86 -0.98
CA THR A 19 -1.65 -6.68 -2.17
C THR A 19 -3.07 -6.40 -2.64
N VAL A 20 -3.21 -5.91 -3.86
CA VAL A 20 -4.49 -5.70 -4.54
C VAL A 20 -4.70 -6.82 -5.56
N GLN A 21 -5.78 -7.57 -5.40
CA GLN A 21 -6.14 -8.67 -6.29
C GLN A 21 -7.57 -8.49 -6.81
N LEU A 22 -7.73 -8.60 -8.14
CA LEU A 22 -9.06 -8.61 -8.76
C LEU A 22 -9.59 -10.04 -8.83
N SER A 23 -10.82 -10.24 -8.32
CA SER A 23 -11.51 -11.54 -8.27
C SER A 23 -11.97 -12.02 -9.65
N ARG A 24 -12.41 -11.10 -10.51
CA ARG A 24 -12.78 -11.34 -11.90
C ARG A 24 -12.22 -10.24 -12.80
N LEU A 25 -11.68 -10.62 -13.95
CA LEU A 25 -11.19 -9.69 -14.96
C LEU A 25 -11.67 -10.14 -16.35
N ALA A 26 -12.42 -9.31 -17.05
CA ALA A 26 -12.86 -9.60 -18.41
C ALA A 26 -11.73 -9.30 -19.44
N THR A 27 -11.09 -8.13 -19.33
CA THR A 27 -10.10 -7.66 -20.31
C THR A 27 -8.96 -6.88 -19.65
N ARG A 28 -9.23 -5.64 -19.25
CA ARG A 28 -8.28 -4.71 -18.61
C ARG A 28 -9.04 -3.86 -17.60
N ALA A 29 -8.43 -3.61 -16.45
CA ALA A 29 -8.98 -2.70 -15.44
C ALA A 29 -7.87 -1.85 -14.86
N THR A 30 -8.21 -0.62 -14.47
CA THR A 30 -7.31 0.30 -13.79
C THR A 30 -7.90 0.67 -12.43
N VAL A 31 -7.07 0.69 -11.40
CA VAL A 31 -7.44 1.11 -10.05
C VAL A 31 -6.51 2.24 -9.64
N THR A 32 -7.06 3.41 -9.37
CA THR A 32 -6.32 4.51 -8.76
C THR A 32 -6.29 4.30 -7.24
N TYR A 33 -5.18 4.67 -6.61
CA TYR A 33 -5.04 4.64 -5.16
C TYR A 33 -4.32 5.89 -4.66
N SER A 34 -4.62 6.24 -3.42
CA SER A 34 -3.93 7.26 -2.64
C SER A 34 -3.95 6.86 -1.17
N THR A 35 -2.84 7.02 -0.47
CA THR A 35 -2.81 6.93 0.99
C THR A 35 -3.50 8.14 1.61
N ALA A 36 -4.23 7.92 2.70
CA ALA A 36 -4.91 8.98 3.45
C ALA A 36 -4.53 8.91 4.94
N ASN A 37 -4.53 10.07 5.58
CA ASN A 37 -4.24 10.16 7.02
C ASN A 37 -5.39 9.55 7.84
N GLY A 38 -5.01 8.87 8.91
CA GLY A 38 -5.92 8.39 9.94
C GLY A 38 -5.29 8.69 11.30
N THR A 39 -4.98 7.65 12.07
CA THR A 39 -4.13 7.79 13.27
C THR A 39 -2.65 8.02 12.92
N ALA A 40 -2.18 7.42 11.82
CA ALA A 40 -0.88 7.71 11.21
C ALA A 40 -1.00 8.87 10.21
N THR A 41 0.00 9.74 10.19
CA THR A 41 0.06 10.98 9.40
C THR A 41 1.30 11.04 8.53
N ALA A 42 1.16 11.40 7.26
CA ALA A 42 2.30 11.68 6.38
C ALA A 42 2.78 13.14 6.51
N PRO A 43 4.11 13.41 6.44
CA PRO A 43 5.20 12.46 6.22
C PRO A 43 5.75 11.82 7.51
N ARG A 44 5.21 12.16 8.69
CA ARG A 44 5.78 11.81 10.00
C ARG A 44 5.85 10.31 10.25
N ASP A 45 4.76 9.60 9.99
CA ASP A 45 4.59 8.19 10.31
C ASP A 45 4.73 7.31 9.06
N TYR A 46 4.49 7.87 7.87
CA TYR A 46 4.68 7.19 6.57
C TYR A 46 4.84 8.20 5.43
N ALA A 47 5.43 7.75 4.31
CA ALA A 47 5.49 8.56 3.09
C ALA A 47 4.19 8.40 2.29
N ALA A 48 3.50 9.53 2.01
CA ALA A 48 2.32 9.52 1.16
C ALA A 48 2.62 8.90 -0.21
N ALA A 49 1.72 8.03 -0.68
CA ALA A 49 1.84 7.34 -1.94
C ALA A 49 0.51 7.36 -2.69
N SER A 50 0.57 7.64 -3.99
CA SER A 50 -0.58 7.55 -4.89
C SER A 50 -0.12 6.99 -6.24
N GLY A 51 -1.07 6.48 -7.02
CA GLY A 51 -0.78 5.95 -8.34
C GLY A 51 -1.94 5.20 -8.97
N THR A 52 -1.66 4.59 -10.11
CA THR A 52 -2.62 3.79 -10.87
C THR A 52 -2.09 2.38 -11.07
N LEU A 53 -2.81 1.40 -10.54
CA LEU A 53 -2.56 -0.02 -10.80
C LEU A 53 -3.30 -0.44 -12.07
N THR A 54 -2.56 -0.98 -13.02
CA THR A 54 -3.16 -1.58 -14.23
C THR A 54 -3.15 -3.10 -14.12
N PHE A 55 -4.32 -3.68 -14.31
CA PHE A 55 -4.56 -5.11 -14.31
C PHE A 55 -4.93 -5.59 -15.70
N ASP A 56 -4.38 -6.75 -16.06
CA ASP A 56 -4.65 -7.45 -17.30
C ASP A 56 -4.84 -8.95 -17.00
N ARG A 57 -5.20 -9.73 -18.02
CA ARG A 57 -5.49 -11.17 -17.86
C ARG A 57 -4.34 -11.96 -17.22
N ARG A 58 -3.08 -11.52 -17.39
CA ARG A 58 -1.88 -12.18 -16.84
C ARG A 58 -1.48 -11.60 -15.49
N HIS A 59 -1.77 -10.32 -15.24
CA HIS A 59 -1.40 -9.60 -14.02
C HIS A 59 -2.65 -9.15 -13.25
N ARG A 60 -3.29 -10.10 -12.57
CA ARG A 60 -4.48 -9.85 -11.73
C ARG A 60 -4.15 -9.52 -10.27
N LYS A 61 -2.87 -9.61 -9.90
CA LYS A 61 -2.34 -9.23 -8.58
C LYS A 61 -1.32 -8.13 -8.76
N ARG A 62 -1.42 -7.07 -7.96
CA ARG A 62 -0.49 -5.95 -7.91
C ARG A 62 -0.20 -5.60 -6.46
N THR A 63 0.97 -5.08 -6.20
CA THR A 63 1.41 -4.69 -4.86
C THR A 63 1.69 -3.21 -4.81
N ILE A 64 1.24 -2.55 -3.74
CA ILE A 64 1.58 -1.17 -3.42
C ILE A 64 2.54 -1.22 -2.23
N ALA A 65 3.72 -0.62 -2.37
CA ALA A 65 4.66 -0.49 -1.26
C ALA A 65 4.61 0.94 -0.72
N VAL A 66 4.20 1.09 0.54
CA VAL A 66 4.21 2.35 1.29
C VAL A 66 5.38 2.30 2.27
N ARG A 67 6.20 3.35 2.31
CA ARG A 67 7.29 3.44 3.29
C ARG A 67 6.72 3.93 4.62
N VAL A 68 6.95 3.17 5.67
CA VAL A 68 6.71 3.59 7.05
C VAL A 68 7.95 4.29 7.57
N VAL A 69 7.72 5.40 8.25
CA VAL A 69 8.73 6.14 8.98
C VAL A 69 8.57 5.71 10.42
N GLY A 70 9.34 4.69 10.81
CA GLY A 70 9.38 4.26 12.20
C GLY A 70 10.05 5.34 13.05
N ASP A 71 9.52 5.56 14.26
CA ASP A 71 10.13 6.48 15.20
C ASP A 71 11.48 5.91 15.64
N THR A 72 12.55 6.66 15.40
CA THR A 72 13.86 6.35 15.97
C THR A 72 13.82 6.82 17.41
N VAL A 73 13.51 5.91 18.33
CA VAL A 73 13.69 6.18 19.76
C VAL A 73 15.20 6.37 20.00
N ARG A 74 15.56 7.65 20.08
CA ARG A 74 16.73 8.30 20.68
C ARG A 74 18.09 8.21 19.98
#